data_AF-M7YDQ8-F1
#
_entry.id   AF-M7YDQ8-F1
#
_cell.length_a   1.000
_cell.length_b   1.000
_cell.length_c   1.000
_cell.angle_alpha   90.00
_cell.angle_beta   90.00
_cell.angle_gamma   90.00
#
_symmetry.space_group_name_H-M   'P 1'
#
loop_
_entity.id
_entity.type
_entity.pdbx_description
1 polymer ?
#
loop_
_entity_poly.entity_id
_entity_poly.type
_entity_poly.pdbx_seq_one_letter_code
_entity_poly.pdbx_strand_id
1 'polypeptide(L)'
;MDTAAVAAEGEEESLGQQEKVSFMGMFRYADGTDLLLMLVGTVAALANGLSQPLMTIVFGATINAFGDATDGDVLQRVNKVYL
;
A
#
# COMPACT_ATOMS: atom_id res chain seq x y z
N MET A 1 30.27 -54.94 15.41
CA MET A 1 29.14 -54.82 16.35
C MET A 1 29.60 -53.88 17.47
N ASP A 2 29.53 -52.55 17.38
CA ASP A 2 28.86 -51.68 16.44
C ASP A 2 29.62 -50.35 16.39
N THR A 3 30.45 -50.22 15.35
CA THR A 3 31.07 -48.98 14.88
C THR A 3 30.01 -48.10 14.17
N ALA A 4 28.79 -48.02 14.71
CA ALA A 4 27.61 -47.62 13.93
C ALA A 4 26.56 -46.75 14.66
N ALA A 5 26.80 -46.21 15.87
CA ALA A 5 25.68 -45.65 16.64
C ALA A 5 25.81 -44.23 17.25
N VAL A 6 26.86 -43.44 16.97
CA VAL A 6 26.82 -41.99 17.28
C VAL A 6 27.60 -41.17 16.24
N ALA A 7 27.40 -41.50 14.98
CA ALA A 7 27.70 -40.63 13.83
C ALA A 7 26.39 -40.25 13.12
N ALA A 8 25.32 -40.14 13.91
CA ALA A 8 24.01 -39.64 13.54
C ALA A 8 23.82 -38.47 14.52
N GLU A 9 23.60 -37.21 14.13
CA GLU A 9 23.08 -36.70 12.87
C GLU A 9 23.70 -35.32 12.69
N GLY A 10 24.85 -35.30 12.01
CA GLY A 10 25.41 -34.09 11.43
C GLY A 10 24.83 -33.83 10.05
N GLU A 11 23.52 -33.94 9.90
CA GLU A 11 22.80 -33.35 8.79
C GLU A 11 22.21 -32.04 9.31
N GLU A 12 23.08 -31.02 9.41
CA GLU A 12 22.59 -29.68 9.15
C GLU A 12 22.01 -29.76 7.75
N GLU A 13 20.67 -29.82 7.66
CA GLU A 13 19.98 -29.44 6.45
C GLU A 13 20.49 -28.05 6.11
N SER A 14 21.48 -28.00 5.23
CA SER A 14 21.75 -26.84 4.40
C SER A 14 20.43 -26.62 3.69
N LEU A 15 19.59 -25.77 4.29
CA LEU A 15 18.49 -25.10 3.62
C LEU A 15 19.15 -24.44 2.44
N GLY A 16 19.22 -25.18 1.32
CA GLY A 16 20.05 -24.87 0.18
C GLY A 16 19.80 -23.42 -0.11
N GLN A 17 20.84 -22.61 0.05
CA GLN A 17 20.76 -21.15 0.00
C GLN A 17 20.10 -20.84 -1.34
N GLN A 18 18.77 -20.59 -1.31
CA GLN A 18 17.98 -20.38 -2.51
C GLN A 18 18.54 -19.11 -3.11
N GLU A 19 19.39 -19.26 -4.13
CA GLU A 19 20.06 -18.15 -4.76
C GLU A 19 18.97 -17.22 -5.30
N LYS A 20 18.76 -16.10 -4.61
CA LYS A 20 17.72 -15.15 -4.96
C LYS A 20 18.10 -14.57 -6.32
N VAL A 21 17.36 -14.98 -7.35
CA VAL A 21 17.51 -14.41 -8.68
C VAL A 21 17.33 -12.89 -8.58
N SER A 22 18.23 -12.16 -9.26
CA SER A 22 18.13 -10.71 -9.37
C SER A 22 16.74 -10.31 -9.88
N PHE A 23 16.13 -9.28 -9.28
CA PHE A 23 14.81 -8.78 -9.67
C PHE A 23 14.75 -8.43 -11.16
N MET A 24 15.84 -7.84 -11.68
CA MET A 24 15.95 -7.52 -13.11
C MET A 24 16.07 -8.78 -13.98
N GLY A 25 16.64 -9.86 -13.43
CA GLY A 25 16.75 -11.16 -14.08
C GLY A 25 15.41 -11.87 -14.29
N MET A 26 14.35 -11.45 -13.58
CA MET A 26 12.98 -11.94 -13.81
C MET A 26 12.33 -11.31 -15.04
N PHE A 27 12.72 -10.08 -15.39
CA PHE A 27 12.22 -9.36 -16.57
C PHE A 27 13.00 -9.65 -17.85
N ARG A 28 13.94 -10.60 -17.83
CA ARG A 28 14.82 -10.87 -18.98
C ARG A 28 14.07 -11.31 -20.26
N TYR A 29 12.85 -11.82 -20.10
CA TYR A 29 11.97 -12.28 -21.18
C TYR A 29 10.77 -11.36 -21.39
N ALA A 30 10.65 -10.28 -20.61
CA ALA A 30 9.56 -9.33 -20.78
C ALA A 30 9.78 -8.56 -22.08
N ASP A 31 8.89 -8.74 -23.04
CA ASP A 31 8.92 -8.01 -24.30
C ASP A 31 8.45 -6.57 -24.07
N GLY A 32 8.66 -5.68 -25.05
CA GLY A 32 8.28 -4.27 -24.91
C GLY A 32 6.80 -4.05 -24.55
N THR A 33 5.92 -4.94 -25.01
CA THR A 33 4.49 -4.96 -24.65
C THR A 33 4.29 -5.31 -23.17
N ASP A 34 5.01 -6.30 -22.64
CA ASP A 34 4.90 -6.70 -21.24
C ASP A 34 5.34 -5.57 -20.32
N LEU A 35 6.42 -4.87 -20.68
CA LEU A 35 6.87 -3.69 -19.92
C LEU A 35 5.84 -2.55 -19.96
N LEU A 36 5.21 -2.30 -21.10
CA LEU A 36 4.16 -1.29 -21.23
C LEU A 36 2.95 -1.64 -20.34
N LEU A 37 2.50 -2.90 -20.39
CA LEU A 37 1.40 -3.37 -19.55
C LEU A 37 1.73 -3.28 -18.06
N MET A 38 2.97 -3.59 -17.66
CA MET A 38 3.42 -3.42 -16.28
C MET A 38 3.41 -1.97 -15.83
N LEU A 39 3.86 -1.03 -16.66
CA LEU A 39 3.81 0.40 -16.35
C LEU A 39 2.37 0.89 -16.18
N VAL A 40 1.47 0.53 -17.12
CA VAL A 40 0.06 0.90 -17.04
C VAL A 40 -0.59 0.33 -15.78
N GLY A 41 -0.36 -0.95 -15.49
CA GLY A 41 -0.86 -1.61 -14.29
C GLY A 41 -0.33 -0.95 -13.01
N THR A 42 0.94 -0.55 -12.99
CA THR A 42 1.54 0.14 -11.84
C THR A 42 0.92 1.51 -11.62
N VAL A 43 0.75 2.31 -12.67
CA VAL A 43 0.09 3.62 -12.58
C VAL A 43 -1.37 3.47 -12.14
N ALA A 44 -2.10 2.51 -12.70
CA ALA A 44 -3.46 2.22 -12.32
C ALA A 44 -3.58 1.75 -10.85
N ALA A 45 -2.64 0.93 -10.38
CA ALA A 45 -2.60 0.49 -8.99
C ALA A 45 -2.32 1.65 -8.03
N LEU A 46 -1.41 2.57 -8.38
CA LEU A 46 -1.17 3.79 -7.60
C LEU A 46 -2.41 4.69 -7.55
N ALA A 47 -3.06 4.92 -8.69
CA ALA A 47 -4.30 5.71 -8.74
C ALA A 47 -5.41 5.09 -7.87
N ASN A 48 -5.59 3.77 -7.93
CA ASN A 48 -6.54 3.07 -7.07
C ASN A 48 -6.15 3.13 -5.59
N GLY A 49 -4.87 2.99 -5.26
CA GLY A 49 -4.37 3.11 -3.89
C GLY A 49 -4.58 4.50 -3.29
N LEU A 50 -4.47 5.55 -4.12
CA LEU A 50 -4.72 6.93 -3.70
C LEU A 50 -6.19 7.35 -3.77
N SER A 51 -7.07 6.54 -4.36
CA SER A 51 -8.50 6.83 -4.45
C SER A 51 -9.15 7.01 -3.06
N GLN A 52 -8.82 6.14 -2.10
CA GLN A 52 -9.33 6.21 -0.73
C GLN A 52 -8.98 7.53 -0.01
N PRO A 53 -7.69 7.93 0.10
CA PRO A 53 -7.35 9.21 0.74
C PRO A 53 -7.84 10.43 -0.05
N LEU A 54 -7.88 10.37 -1.39
CA LEU A 54 -8.40 11.45 -2.21
C LEU A 54 -9.89 11.72 -1.92
N MET A 55 -10.69 10.66 -1.84
CA MET A 55 -12.11 10.77 -1.47
C MET A 55 -12.29 11.37 -0.08
N THR A 56 -11.42 11.04 0.89
CA THR A 56 -11.43 11.65 2.22
C THR A 56 -11.22 13.17 2.15
N ILE A 57 -10.28 13.65 1.34
CA ILE A 57 -10.02 15.10 1.18
C ILE A 57 -11.23 15.81 0.57
N VAL A 58 -11.80 15.25 -0.50
CA VAL A 58 -12.99 15.82 -1.16
C VAL A 58 -14.17 15.89 -0.18
N PHE A 59 -14.38 14.83 0.59
CA PHE A 59 -15.44 14.79 1.59
C PHE A 59 -15.20 15.79 2.72
N GLY A 60 -13.97 15.93 3.21
CA GLY A 60 -13.60 16.95 4.19
C GLY A 60 -13.85 18.38 3.69
N ALA A 61 -13.49 18.67 2.45
CA ALA A 61 -13.78 19.97 1.82
C ALA A 61 -15.29 20.23 1.71
N THR A 62 -16.06 19.18 1.41
CA THR A 62 -17.53 19.25 1.37
C THR A 62 -18.11 19.55 2.75
N ILE A 63 -17.65 18.86 3.79
CA ILE A 63 -18.06 19.13 5.19
C ILE A 63 -17.75 20.57 5.56
N ASN A 64 -16.54 21.05 5.26
CA ASN A 64 -16.14 22.43 5.58
C ASN A 64 -17.04 23.46 4.89
N ALA A 65 -17.36 23.25 3.62
CA ALA A 65 -18.25 24.15 2.88
C ALA A 65 -19.66 24.24 3.48
N PHE A 66 -20.22 23.12 3.94
CA PHE A 66 -21.51 23.11 4.65
C PHE A 66 -21.43 23.68 6.07
N GLY A 67 -20.32 23.45 6.77
CA GLY A 67 -20.03 24.02 8.09
C GLY A 67 -19.97 25.54 8.05
N ASP A 68 -19.15 26.11 7.15
CA ASP A 68 -19.02 27.56 6.96
C ASP A 68 -20.35 28.23 6.60
N ALA A 69 -21.16 27.57 5.76
CA ALA A 69 -22.50 28.07 5.41
C ALA A 69 -23.47 28.11 6.60
N THR A 70 -23.22 27.32 7.65
CA THR A 70 -24.09 27.22 8.83
C THR A 70 -23.58 28.08 9.99
N ASP A 71 -22.26 28.18 10.18
CA ASP A 71 -21.64 28.88 11.32
C ASP A 71 -21.95 30.39 11.35
N GLY A 72 -22.02 31.05 10.19
CA GLY A 72 -22.37 32.48 10.11
C GLY A 72 -23.74 32.79 10.74
N ASP A 73 -24.71 31.91 10.53
CA ASP A 73 -26.07 32.06 11.05
C ASP A 73 -26.18 31.66 12.53
N VAL A 74 -25.48 30.60 12.95
CA VAL A 74 -25.56 30.11 14.34
C VAL A 74 -24.84 31.05 15.29
N LEU A 75 -23.63 31.54 14.94
CA LEU A 75 -22.91 32.50 15.77
C LEU A 75 -23.69 33.81 15.92
N GLN A 76 -24.34 34.29 14.86
CA GLN A 76 -25.17 35.48 14.92
C GLN A 76 -26.43 35.26 15.79
N ARG A 77 -27.05 34.08 15.73
CA ARG A 77 -28.21 33.73 16.57
C ARG A 77 -27.86 33.64 18.05
N VAL A 78 -26.73 33.01 18.41
CA VAL A 78 -26.30 32.91 19.81
C VAL A 78 -25.94 34.29 20.36
N ASN A 79 -25.22 35.11 19.58
CA ASN A 79 -24.89 36.48 19.97
C ASN A 79 -26.15 37.34 20.17
N LYS A 80 -27.20 37.15 19.35
CA LYS A 80 -28.49 37.84 19.48
C LYS A 80 -29.37 37.35 20.65
N VAL A 81 -29.11 36.16 21.19
CA VAL A 81 -29.86 35.64 22.36
C VAL A 81 -29.22 36.09 23.68
N TYR A 82 -27.91 36.36 23.67
CA TYR A 82 -27.18 36.83 24.85
C TYR A 82 -27.17 38.36 25.02
N LEU A 83 -27.35 39.13 23.94
CA LEU A 83 -27.47 40.60 23.94
C LEU A 83 -28.92 41.03 23.74
#